data_AF-A0A2U8PKC5-F1
#
_entry.id   AF-A0A2U8PKC5-F1
#
_cell.length_a   1.000
_cell.length_b   1.000
_cell.length_c   1.000
_cell.angle_alpha   90.00
_cell.angle_beta   90.00
_cell.angle_gamma   90.00
#
_symmetry.space_group_name_H-M   'P 1'
#
loop_
_entity.id
_entity.type
_entity.pdbx_description
1 polymer ?
#
loop_
_entity_poly.entity_id
_entity_poly.type
_entity_poly.pdbx_seq_one_letter_code
_entity_poly.pdbx_strand_id
1 'polypeptide(L)'
;MLQAQTTRQVGSSCTHERIVQAAIRLYRAIGYRKTTVADVARGASMSPANLYRFYPSRQALEEAVVAELLDEVSAAAASAPRRGGSGLDRLSATLITISQRHEHRLTHDLRLHELVVAAGQANWPIALSHADGVRGLVQSIIAAGQASGEFRAGSPMVLACCLLDAMDAYLNPSRIKAHALRPAFGEMMSFCAEALSNAASVNAASSQVTGIRVDLLYKPAGRT
;
A
#
# COMPACT_ATOMS: atom_id res chain seq x y z
N MET A 1 -28.19 -15.14 26.55
CA MET A 1 -28.22 -13.84 25.84
C MET A 1 -27.10 -13.64 24.81
N LEU A 2 -26.04 -14.48 24.74
CA LEU A 2 -24.95 -14.33 23.76
C LEU A 2 -25.29 -14.74 22.31
N GLN A 3 -26.27 -15.61 22.07
CA GLN A 3 -26.55 -16.14 20.73
C GLN A 3 -27.40 -15.22 19.84
N ALA A 4 -28.14 -14.27 20.41
CA ALA A 4 -28.98 -13.34 19.63
C ALA A 4 -28.19 -12.16 19.03
N GLN A 5 -27.03 -11.83 19.59
CA GLN A 5 -26.16 -10.76 19.08
C GLN A 5 -25.35 -11.23 17.86
N THR A 6 -24.84 -12.46 17.87
CA THR A 6 -24.04 -13.03 16.77
C THR A 6 -24.85 -13.17 15.46
N THR A 7 -26.10 -13.64 15.51
CA THR A 7 -26.93 -13.82 14.29
C THR A 7 -27.33 -12.49 13.64
N ARG A 8 -27.58 -11.45 14.44
CA ARG A 8 -27.94 -10.11 13.94
C ARG A 8 -26.73 -9.40 13.33
N GLN A 9 -25.54 -9.64 13.87
CA GLN A 9 -24.28 -9.05 13.41
C GLN A 9 -23.76 -9.72 12.13
N VAL A 10 -23.88 -11.04 12.02
CA VAL A 10 -23.56 -11.81 10.79
C VAL A 10 -24.52 -11.46 9.65
N GLY A 11 -25.82 -11.29 9.92
CA GLY A 11 -26.80 -10.83 8.92
C GLY A 11 -26.56 -9.38 8.47
N SER A 12 -26.09 -8.50 9.37
CA SER A 12 -25.74 -7.11 9.04
C SER A 12 -24.48 -7.02 8.18
N SER A 13 -23.43 -7.80 8.49
CA SER A 13 -22.20 -7.86 7.69
C SER A 13 -22.47 -8.28 6.24
N CYS A 14 -23.21 -9.38 6.07
CA CYS A 14 -23.62 -9.85 4.74
C CYS A 14 -24.46 -8.80 3.98
N THR A 15 -25.23 -7.97 4.69
CA THR A 15 -26.01 -6.89 4.07
C THR A 15 -25.13 -5.72 3.63
N HIS A 16 -24.18 -5.29 4.48
CA HIS A 16 -23.20 -4.26 4.11
C HIS A 16 -22.39 -4.69 2.88
N GLU A 17 -21.85 -5.90 2.90
CA GLU A 17 -21.11 -6.50 1.76
C GLU A 17 -21.97 -6.49 0.49
N ARG A 18 -23.23 -6.92 0.56
CA ARG A 18 -24.14 -6.89 -0.60
C ARG A 18 -24.35 -5.49 -1.16
N ILE A 19 -24.53 -4.48 -0.30
CA ILE A 19 -24.73 -3.09 -0.73
C ILE A 19 -23.45 -2.54 -1.38
N VAL A 20 -22.30 -2.71 -0.72
CA VAL A 20 -20.99 -2.24 -1.21
C VAL A 20 -20.64 -2.91 -2.54
N GLN A 21 -20.83 -4.22 -2.64
CA GLN A 21 -20.57 -4.96 -3.88
C GLN A 21 -21.54 -4.57 -5.02
N ALA A 22 -22.80 -4.24 -4.72
CA ALA A 22 -23.71 -3.67 -5.72
C ALA A 22 -23.24 -2.30 -6.20
N ALA A 23 -22.79 -1.43 -5.30
CA ALA A 23 -22.22 -0.12 -5.63
C ALA A 23 -20.96 -0.26 -6.48
N ILE A 24 -20.01 -1.13 -6.08
CA ILE A 24 -18.78 -1.41 -6.84
C ILE A 24 -19.10 -1.84 -8.27
N ARG A 25 -20.05 -2.77 -8.47
CA ARG A 25 -20.46 -3.21 -9.82
C ARG A 25 -20.99 -2.06 -10.66
N LEU A 26 -21.86 -1.21 -10.10
CA LEU A 26 -22.42 -0.06 -10.80
C LEU A 26 -21.35 1.02 -11.09
N TYR A 27 -20.47 1.31 -10.12
CA TYR A 27 -19.41 2.30 -10.29
C TYR A 27 -18.39 1.86 -11.34
N ARG A 28 -18.05 0.56 -11.41
CA ARG A 28 -17.27 0.00 -12.54
C ARG A 28 -18.00 0.17 -13.87
N ALA A 29 -19.29 -0.16 -13.92
CA ALA A 29 -20.05 -0.21 -15.17
C ALA A 29 -20.42 1.16 -15.75
N ILE A 30 -20.85 2.12 -14.91
CA ILE A 30 -21.40 3.42 -15.32
C ILE A 30 -20.75 4.63 -14.64
N GLY A 31 -19.89 4.41 -13.63
CA GLY A 31 -19.18 5.47 -12.88
C GLY A 31 -19.97 5.96 -11.66
N TYR A 32 -19.25 6.35 -10.60
CA TYR A 32 -19.88 6.75 -9.34
C TYR A 32 -20.81 7.95 -9.53
N ARG A 33 -20.37 9.01 -10.23
CA ARG A 33 -21.17 10.23 -10.48
C ARG A 33 -22.52 9.98 -11.16
N LYS A 34 -22.62 8.95 -12.00
CA LYS A 34 -23.85 8.60 -12.74
C LYS A 34 -24.74 7.60 -12.02
N THR A 35 -24.25 7.00 -10.95
CA THR A 35 -24.99 6.00 -10.17
C THR A 35 -25.80 6.70 -9.08
N THR A 36 -27.08 6.36 -8.93
CA THR A 36 -27.92 6.86 -7.82
C THR A 36 -27.99 5.86 -6.67
N VAL A 37 -28.32 6.32 -5.47
CA VAL A 37 -28.59 5.44 -4.32
C VAL A 37 -29.74 4.46 -4.61
N ALA A 38 -30.71 4.87 -5.43
CA ALA A 38 -31.81 4.00 -5.85
C ALA A 38 -31.34 2.87 -6.77
N ASP A 39 -30.37 3.12 -7.67
CA ASP A 39 -29.77 2.08 -8.50
C ASP A 39 -29.03 1.04 -7.66
N VAL A 40 -28.26 1.50 -6.66
CA VAL A 40 -27.56 0.61 -5.72
C VAL A 40 -28.54 -0.21 -4.89
N ALA A 41 -29.58 0.42 -4.35
CA ALA A 41 -30.61 -0.28 -3.59
C ALA A 41 -31.28 -1.38 -4.42
N ARG A 42 -31.61 -1.09 -5.68
CA ARG A 42 -32.15 -2.07 -6.63
C ARG A 42 -31.15 -3.21 -6.87
N GLY A 43 -29.88 -2.89 -7.11
CA GLY A 43 -28.81 -3.87 -7.29
C GLY A 43 -28.50 -4.73 -6.06
N ALA A 44 -28.87 -4.24 -4.87
CA ALA A 44 -28.77 -4.96 -3.60
C ALA A 44 -30.09 -5.64 -3.18
N SER A 45 -31.14 -5.59 -4.02
CA SER A 45 -32.47 -6.16 -3.77
C SER A 45 -33.16 -5.58 -2.53
N MET A 46 -33.12 -4.25 -2.36
CA MET A 46 -33.80 -3.55 -1.27
C MET A 46 -34.38 -2.20 -1.70
N SER A 47 -35.19 -1.59 -0.82
CA SER A 47 -35.69 -0.24 -1.04
C SER A 47 -34.62 0.82 -0.73
N PRO A 48 -34.66 2.01 -1.38
CA PRO A 48 -33.76 3.12 -1.03
C PRO A 48 -33.88 3.53 0.43
N ALA A 49 -35.09 3.52 0.99
CA ALA A 49 -35.34 3.81 2.40
C ALA A 49 -34.63 2.82 3.32
N ASN A 50 -34.56 1.53 2.96
CA ASN A 50 -33.82 0.55 3.73
C ASN A 50 -32.30 0.78 3.62
N LEU A 51 -31.78 1.11 2.43
CA LEU A 51 -30.35 1.42 2.24
C LEU A 51 -29.90 2.60 3.10
N TYR A 52 -30.70 3.67 3.19
CA TYR A 52 -30.38 4.83 4.04
C TYR A 52 -30.25 4.50 5.54
N ARG A 53 -30.78 3.36 6.00
CA ARG A 53 -30.56 2.88 7.38
C ARG A 53 -29.13 2.38 7.61
N PHE A 54 -28.44 1.93 6.55
CA PHE A 54 -27.06 1.46 6.60
C PHE A 54 -26.08 2.57 6.23
N TYR A 55 -26.42 3.38 5.23
CA TYR A 55 -25.60 4.49 4.77
C TYR A 55 -26.43 5.77 4.74
N PRO A 56 -26.32 6.65 5.76
CA PRO A 56 -27.21 7.80 5.93
C PRO A 56 -27.07 8.85 4.82
N SER A 57 -26.01 8.79 4.03
CA SER A 57 -25.78 9.67 2.89
C SER A 57 -25.16 8.90 1.73
N ARG A 58 -25.23 9.51 0.55
CA ARG A 58 -24.51 9.04 -0.64
C ARG A 58 -23.00 8.97 -0.38
N GLN A 59 -22.44 9.99 0.27
CA GLN A 59 -21.02 10.02 0.61
C GLN A 59 -20.63 8.87 1.55
N ALA A 60 -21.47 8.53 2.54
CA ALA A 60 -21.18 7.41 3.44
C ALA A 60 -21.09 6.06 2.69
N LEU A 61 -21.91 5.87 1.65
CA LEU A 61 -21.80 4.71 0.77
C LEU A 61 -20.52 4.75 -0.08
N GLU A 62 -20.19 5.91 -0.64
CA GLU A 62 -18.96 6.11 -1.42
C GLU A 62 -17.70 5.88 -0.57
N GLU A 63 -17.68 6.35 0.69
CA GLU A 63 -16.61 6.09 1.66
C GLU A 63 -16.46 4.60 1.97
N ALA A 64 -17.56 3.87 2.11
CA ALA A 64 -17.51 2.41 2.32
C ALA A 64 -16.97 1.66 1.11
N VAL A 65 -17.28 2.11 -0.11
CA VAL A 65 -16.69 1.56 -1.32
C VAL A 65 -15.19 1.87 -1.39
N VAL A 66 -14.78 3.09 -1.04
CA VAL A 66 -13.36 3.47 -0.98
C VAL A 66 -12.62 2.64 0.08
N ALA A 67 -13.24 2.39 1.24
CA ALA A 67 -12.69 1.54 2.29
C ALA A 67 -12.33 0.15 1.75
N GLU A 68 -13.29 -0.55 1.13
CA GLU A 68 -13.07 -1.87 0.53
C GLU A 68 -11.88 -1.86 -0.44
N LEU A 69 -11.83 -0.87 -1.35
CA LEU A 69 -10.79 -0.77 -2.37
C LEU A 69 -9.41 -0.43 -1.80
N LEU A 70 -9.33 0.25 -0.66
CA LEU A 70 -8.08 0.62 -0.01
C LEU A 70 -7.62 -0.48 0.96
N ASP A 71 -8.54 -1.20 1.60
CA ASP A 71 -8.26 -2.35 2.45
C ASP A 71 -7.65 -3.49 1.65
N GLU A 72 -8.11 -3.73 0.41
CA GLU A 72 -7.45 -4.67 -0.51
C GLU A 72 -5.97 -4.33 -0.76
N VAL A 73 -5.63 -3.04 -0.82
CA VAL A 73 -4.25 -2.57 -1.01
C VAL A 73 -3.45 -2.77 0.27
N SER A 74 -4.00 -2.37 1.42
CA SER A 74 -3.36 -2.53 2.72
C SER A 74 -3.09 -4.00 3.05
N ALA A 75 -4.06 -4.88 2.80
CA ALA A 75 -3.92 -6.32 3.01
C ALA A 75 -2.82 -6.90 2.13
N ALA A 76 -2.81 -6.55 0.84
CA ALA A 76 -1.77 -7.00 -0.09
C ALA A 76 -0.38 -6.53 0.32
N ALA A 77 -0.25 -5.26 0.76
CA ALA A 77 1.01 -4.68 1.23
C ALA A 77 1.52 -5.38 2.49
N ALA A 78 0.64 -5.66 3.45
CA ALA A 78 0.99 -6.38 4.68
C ALA A 78 1.45 -7.83 4.41
N SER A 79 0.90 -8.47 3.37
CA SER A 79 1.25 -9.83 2.95
C SER A 79 2.32 -9.89 1.85
N ALA A 80 2.99 -8.79 1.53
CA ALA A 80 3.89 -8.72 0.39
C ALA A 80 5.00 -9.81 0.44
N PRO A 81 5.29 -10.50 -0.67
CA PRO A 81 6.31 -11.54 -0.71
C PRO A 81 7.70 -10.99 -0.35
N ARG A 82 8.28 -11.50 0.72
CA ARG A 82 9.58 -11.06 1.23
C ARG A 82 10.68 -11.80 0.47
N ARG A 83 11.24 -11.16 -0.56
CA ARG A 83 12.38 -11.71 -1.33
C ARG A 83 13.65 -11.46 -0.53
N GLY A 84 14.02 -12.38 0.36
CA GLY A 84 15.11 -12.13 1.31
C GLY A 84 14.57 -11.62 2.64
N GLY A 85 15.27 -11.99 3.73
CA GLY A 85 14.83 -11.71 5.10
C GLY A 85 15.10 -10.29 5.58
N SER A 86 15.73 -9.44 4.76
CA SER A 86 16.16 -8.10 5.16
C SER A 86 14.98 -7.13 5.29
N GLY A 87 15.16 -6.08 6.09
CA GLY A 87 14.23 -4.97 6.22
C GLY A 87 14.03 -4.23 4.89
N LEU A 88 15.10 -4.07 4.10
CA LEU A 88 15.04 -3.39 2.80
C LEU A 88 14.24 -4.17 1.77
N ASP A 89 14.40 -5.51 1.74
CA ASP A 89 13.60 -6.38 0.88
C ASP A 89 12.11 -6.28 1.23
N ARG A 90 11.80 -6.23 2.54
CA ARG A 90 10.43 -6.07 3.05
C ARG A 90 9.84 -4.71 2.68
N LEU A 91 10.60 -3.61 2.84
CA LEU A 91 10.16 -2.28 2.42
C LEU A 91 9.89 -2.24 0.92
N SER A 92 10.84 -2.70 0.12
CA SER A 92 10.74 -2.70 -1.34
C SER A 92 9.54 -3.51 -1.82
N ALA A 93 9.36 -4.74 -1.31
CA ALA A 93 8.21 -5.57 -1.66
C ALA A 93 6.88 -4.90 -1.27
N THR A 94 6.81 -4.26 -0.11
CA THR A 94 5.61 -3.54 0.36
C THR A 94 5.26 -2.40 -0.59
N LEU A 95 6.22 -1.53 -0.91
CA LEU A 95 5.99 -0.36 -1.76
C LEU A 95 5.71 -0.73 -3.23
N ILE A 96 6.39 -1.76 -3.75
CA ILE A 96 6.09 -2.33 -5.08
C ILE A 96 4.65 -2.83 -5.13
N THR A 97 4.20 -3.55 -4.09
CA THR A 97 2.84 -4.10 -4.04
C THR A 97 1.79 -2.98 -4.07
N ILE A 98 2.00 -1.91 -3.29
CA ILE A 98 1.11 -0.75 -3.29
C ILE A 98 1.06 -0.09 -4.68
N SER A 99 2.22 0.20 -5.27
CA SER A 99 2.34 0.79 -6.61
C SER A 99 1.58 -0.05 -7.65
N GLN A 100 1.85 -1.35 -7.69
CA GLN A 100 1.22 -2.28 -8.63
C GLN A 100 -0.30 -2.36 -8.46
N ARG A 101 -0.81 -2.35 -7.22
CA ARG A 101 -2.25 -2.38 -6.96
C ARG A 101 -2.94 -1.12 -7.47
N HIS A 102 -2.33 0.04 -7.26
CA HIS A 102 -2.88 1.29 -7.76
C HIS A 102 -2.80 1.41 -9.28
N GLU A 103 -1.69 0.99 -9.90
CA GLU A 103 -1.54 0.91 -11.35
C GLU A 103 -2.54 -0.08 -11.98
N HIS A 104 -2.73 -1.25 -11.37
CA HIS A 104 -3.72 -2.22 -11.81
C HIS A 104 -5.13 -1.62 -11.78
N ARG A 105 -5.50 -0.92 -10.69
CA ARG A 105 -6.79 -0.23 -10.60
C ARG A 105 -6.93 0.89 -11.63
N LEU A 106 -5.87 1.65 -11.90
CA LEU A 106 -5.87 2.68 -12.93
C LEU A 106 -6.10 2.10 -14.33
N THR A 107 -5.48 0.97 -14.63
CA THR A 107 -5.51 0.33 -15.96
C THR A 107 -6.78 -0.47 -16.22
N HIS A 108 -7.32 -1.16 -15.20
CA HIS A 108 -8.45 -2.08 -15.36
C HIS A 108 -9.78 -1.52 -14.83
N ASP A 109 -9.73 -0.60 -13.87
CA ASP A 109 -10.90 -0.12 -13.12
C ASP A 109 -10.91 1.42 -13.03
N LEU A 110 -10.67 2.12 -14.16
CA LEU A 110 -10.50 3.58 -14.22
C LEU A 110 -11.58 4.38 -13.46
N ARG A 111 -12.84 3.94 -13.51
CA ARG A 111 -13.95 4.64 -12.86
C ARG A 111 -13.95 4.50 -11.34
N LEU A 112 -13.46 3.37 -10.81
CA LEU A 112 -13.21 3.22 -9.37
C LEU A 112 -11.95 3.97 -8.97
N HIS A 113 -10.93 4.00 -9.83
CA HIS A 113 -9.74 4.80 -9.61
C HIS A 113 -10.11 6.29 -9.42
N GLU A 114 -10.99 6.85 -10.25
CA GLU A 114 -11.48 8.23 -10.12
C GLU A 114 -12.16 8.51 -8.77
N LEU A 115 -12.89 7.53 -8.21
CA LEU A 115 -13.50 7.68 -6.89
C LEU A 115 -12.44 7.75 -5.79
N VAL A 116 -11.43 6.87 -5.84
CA VAL A 116 -10.33 6.87 -4.87
C VAL A 116 -9.51 8.17 -4.97
N VAL A 117 -9.25 8.66 -6.18
CA VAL A 117 -8.58 9.96 -6.40
C VAL A 117 -9.40 11.10 -5.79
N ALA A 118 -10.72 11.13 -6.02
CA ALA A 118 -11.59 12.14 -5.45
C ALA A 118 -11.58 12.10 -3.91
N ALA A 119 -11.64 10.90 -3.32
CA ALA A 119 -11.56 10.72 -1.87
C ALA A 119 -10.24 11.22 -1.28
N GLY A 120 -9.12 10.93 -1.94
CA GLY A 120 -7.80 11.42 -1.53
C GLY A 120 -7.67 12.95 -1.64
N GLN A 121 -8.06 13.53 -2.77
CA GLN A 121 -7.97 14.99 -3.00
C GLN A 121 -8.86 15.80 -2.04
N ALA A 122 -10.02 15.24 -1.68
CA ALA A 122 -10.94 15.86 -0.73
C ALA A 122 -10.65 15.49 0.74
N ASN A 123 -9.55 14.78 1.02
CA ASN A 123 -9.15 14.35 2.36
C ASN A 123 -10.28 13.62 3.12
N TRP A 124 -10.98 12.72 2.45
CA TRP A 124 -12.01 11.92 3.12
C TRP A 124 -11.40 11.14 4.29
N PRO A 125 -12.08 11.03 5.45
CA PRO A 125 -11.52 10.37 6.62
C PRO A 125 -10.99 8.95 6.33
N ILE A 126 -11.66 8.21 5.46
CA ILE A 126 -11.23 6.87 5.06
C ILE A 126 -9.90 6.85 4.29
N ALA A 127 -9.66 7.85 3.43
CA ALA A 127 -8.41 7.97 2.69
C ALA A 127 -7.25 8.35 3.61
N LEU A 128 -7.50 9.22 4.59
CA LEU A 128 -6.53 9.59 5.63
C LEU A 128 -6.19 8.38 6.51
N SER A 129 -7.20 7.64 6.97
CA SER A 129 -7.01 6.43 7.77
C SER A 129 -6.19 5.36 7.03
N HIS A 130 -6.40 5.21 5.72
CA HIS A 130 -5.58 4.32 4.90
C HIS A 130 -4.12 4.79 4.82
N ALA A 131 -3.89 6.08 4.58
CA ALA A 131 -2.56 6.66 4.54
C ALA A 131 -1.82 6.48 5.87
N ASP A 132 -2.51 6.63 7.00
CA ASP A 132 -1.97 6.38 8.34
C ASP A 132 -1.65 4.89 8.55
N GLY A 133 -2.50 3.98 8.07
CA GLY A 133 -2.24 2.54 8.10
C GLY A 133 -0.99 2.14 7.32
N VAL A 134 -0.82 2.67 6.10
CA VAL A 134 0.39 2.45 5.28
C VAL A 134 1.62 3.01 5.98
N ARG A 135 1.53 4.22 6.56
CA ARG A 135 2.62 4.83 7.33
C ARG A 135 3.02 3.99 8.54
N GLY A 136 2.05 3.47 9.29
CA GLY A 136 2.29 2.57 10.42
C GLY A 136 2.97 1.27 10.00
N LEU A 137 2.56 0.68 8.87
CA LEU A 137 3.21 -0.51 8.31
C LEU A 137 4.68 -0.22 7.97
N VAL A 138 4.97 0.84 7.22
CA VAL A 138 6.33 1.23 6.84
C VAL A 138 7.18 1.55 8.07
N GLN A 139 6.64 2.32 9.02
CA GLN A 139 7.30 2.61 10.30
C GLN A 139 7.70 1.33 11.03
N SER A 140 6.82 0.33 11.09
CA SER A 140 7.12 -0.93 11.78
C SER A 140 8.28 -1.70 11.14
N ILE A 141 8.40 -1.66 9.81
CA ILE A 141 9.50 -2.30 9.08
C ILE A 141 10.80 -1.55 9.35
N ILE A 142 10.76 -0.21 9.34
CA ILE A 142 11.94 0.61 9.65
C ILE A 142 12.41 0.37 11.09
N ALA A 143 11.50 0.36 12.07
CA ALA A 143 11.85 0.10 13.46
C ALA A 143 12.49 -1.29 13.65
N ALA A 144 11.97 -2.30 12.96
CA ALA A 144 12.56 -3.65 12.98
C ALA A 144 13.97 -3.67 12.35
N GLY A 145 14.18 -2.98 11.23
CA GLY A 145 15.50 -2.87 10.59
C GLY A 145 16.50 -2.06 11.42
N GLN A 146 16.05 -1.08 12.21
CA GLN A 146 16.90 -0.39 13.18
C GLN A 146 17.31 -1.31 14.33
N ALA A 147 16.38 -2.12 14.85
CA ALA A 147 16.66 -3.09 15.90
C ALA A 147 17.65 -4.19 15.46
N SER A 148 17.68 -4.54 14.18
CA SER A 148 18.68 -5.46 13.60
C SER A 148 19.98 -4.77 13.17
N GLY A 149 20.08 -3.44 13.29
CA GLY A 149 21.25 -2.65 12.88
C GLY A 149 21.38 -2.42 11.37
N GLU A 150 20.39 -2.84 10.58
CA GLU A 150 20.34 -2.68 9.13
C GLU A 150 20.12 -1.22 8.72
N PHE A 151 19.21 -0.54 9.42
CA PHE A 151 18.87 0.86 9.16
C PHE A 151 19.49 1.82 10.17
N ARG A 152 19.77 3.04 9.70
CA ARG A 152 20.36 4.11 10.52
C ARG A 152 19.46 4.51 11.69
N ALA A 153 20.08 5.07 12.73
CA ALA A 153 19.37 5.63 13.87
C ALA A 153 18.49 6.85 13.48
N GLY A 154 17.50 7.14 14.31
CA GLY A 154 16.55 8.24 14.14
C GLY A 154 15.12 7.80 14.45
N SER A 155 14.17 8.73 14.43
CA SER A 155 12.74 8.42 14.63
C SER A 155 12.21 7.55 13.47
N PRO A 156 11.72 6.32 13.72
CA PRO A 156 11.15 5.48 12.66
C PRO A 156 10.00 6.16 11.92
N MET A 157 9.21 6.97 12.63
CA MET A 157 8.09 7.71 12.05
C MET A 157 8.57 8.78 11.05
N VAL A 158 9.60 9.56 11.42
CA VAL A 158 10.16 10.58 10.52
C VAL A 158 10.75 9.93 9.27
N LEU A 159 11.48 8.83 9.43
CA LEU A 159 12.03 8.07 8.29
C LEU A 159 10.93 7.51 7.39
N ALA A 160 9.84 7.00 7.96
CA ALA A 160 8.67 6.53 7.21
C ALA A 160 8.03 7.66 6.42
N CYS A 161 7.85 8.85 7.02
CA CYS A 161 7.34 10.02 6.32
C CYS A 161 8.25 10.43 5.15
N CYS A 162 9.56 10.58 5.38
CA CYS A 162 10.49 10.94 4.32
C CYS A 162 10.48 9.93 3.16
N LEU A 163 10.46 8.63 3.46
CA LEU A 163 10.38 7.58 2.44
C LEU A 163 9.07 7.69 1.64
N LEU A 164 7.93 7.83 2.31
CA LEU A 164 6.64 7.93 1.64
C LEU A 164 6.50 9.21 0.82
N ASP A 165 7.03 10.33 1.29
CA ASP A 165 7.05 11.60 0.56
C ASP A 165 7.93 11.51 -0.70
N ALA A 166 9.10 10.88 -0.61
CA ALA A 166 9.97 10.63 -1.76
C ALA A 166 9.31 9.69 -2.79
N MET A 167 8.50 8.75 -2.31
CA MET A 167 7.81 7.75 -3.13
C MET A 167 6.38 8.16 -3.54
N ASP A 168 5.90 9.35 -3.16
CA ASP A 168 4.52 9.80 -3.35
C ASP A 168 4.07 9.73 -4.83
N ALA A 169 4.98 9.99 -5.76
CA ALA A 169 4.71 9.92 -7.20
C ALA A 169 4.29 8.51 -7.68
N TYR A 170 4.68 7.46 -6.97
CA TYR A 170 4.39 6.05 -7.30
C TYR A 170 3.26 5.47 -6.43
N LEU A 171 3.11 5.99 -5.20
CA LEU A 171 2.20 5.44 -4.20
C LEU A 171 0.87 6.20 -4.11
N ASN A 172 0.79 7.44 -4.57
CA ASN A 172 -0.43 8.22 -4.49
C ASN A 172 -1.30 8.01 -5.73
N PRO A 173 -2.55 7.52 -5.61
CA PRO A 173 -3.44 7.32 -6.74
C PRO A 173 -3.57 8.54 -7.65
N SER A 174 -3.53 9.74 -7.07
CA SER A 174 -3.68 11.01 -7.81
C SER A 174 -2.43 11.39 -8.63
N ARG A 175 -1.27 10.77 -8.38
CA ARG A 175 0.01 11.15 -8.97
C ARG A 175 0.65 10.11 -9.89
N ILE A 176 0.16 8.87 -9.89
CA ILE A 176 0.72 7.78 -10.72
C ILE A 176 0.79 8.17 -12.21
N LYS A 177 -0.15 9.00 -12.68
CA LYS A 177 -0.25 9.49 -14.07
C LYS A 177 0.49 10.81 -14.35
N ALA A 178 1.15 11.43 -13.37
CA ALA A 178 1.78 12.73 -13.57
C ALA A 178 3.00 12.60 -14.52
N HIS A 179 2.95 13.28 -15.66
CA HIS A 179 3.97 13.24 -16.73
C HIS A 179 5.25 14.06 -16.42
N ALA A 180 5.63 14.20 -15.15
CA ALA A 180 6.86 14.87 -14.78
C ALA A 180 8.07 13.98 -15.08
N LEU A 181 9.21 14.59 -15.42
CA LEU A 181 10.50 13.92 -15.40
C LEU A 181 10.74 13.40 -13.98
N ARG A 182 10.78 12.07 -13.82
CA ARG A 182 11.01 11.41 -12.53
C ARG A 182 11.87 10.16 -12.73
N PRO A 183 12.62 9.73 -11.71
CA PRO A 183 13.34 8.46 -11.75
C PRO A 183 12.40 7.27 -11.99
N ALA A 184 12.92 6.15 -12.45
CA ALA A 184 12.23 4.88 -12.35
C ALA A 184 12.00 4.53 -10.87
N PHE A 185 10.97 3.72 -10.57
CA PHE A 185 10.67 3.28 -9.20
C PHE A 185 11.91 2.69 -8.51
N GLY A 186 12.65 1.83 -9.21
CA GLY A 186 13.86 1.20 -8.68
C GLY A 186 14.98 2.19 -8.35
N GLU A 187 15.14 3.24 -9.18
CA GLU A 187 16.14 4.29 -8.95
C GLU A 187 15.80 5.11 -7.70
N MET A 188 14.53 5.52 -7.56
CA MET A 188 14.07 6.24 -6.37
C MET A 188 14.18 5.37 -5.10
N MET A 189 13.84 4.08 -5.21
CA MET A 189 14.00 3.15 -4.10
C MET A 189 15.46 2.95 -3.72
N SER A 190 16.39 2.87 -4.68
CA SER A 190 17.82 2.77 -4.40
C SER A 190 18.32 4.00 -3.65
N PHE A 191 17.93 5.20 -4.11
CA PHE A 191 18.25 6.45 -3.41
C PHE A 191 17.73 6.46 -1.97
N CYS A 192 16.48 6.04 -1.76
CA CYS A 192 15.90 5.94 -0.43
C CYS A 192 16.58 4.86 0.43
N ALA A 193 16.97 3.74 -0.16
CA ALA A 193 17.66 2.65 0.51
C ALA A 193 19.01 3.10 1.06
N GLU A 194 19.81 3.82 0.27
CA GLU A 194 21.07 4.41 0.72
C GLU A 194 20.83 5.41 1.86
N ALA A 195 19.81 6.27 1.73
CA ALA A 195 19.45 7.23 2.77
C ALA A 195 18.95 6.58 4.08
N LEU A 196 18.47 5.34 4.04
CA LEU A 196 18.01 4.57 5.21
C LEU A 196 19.09 3.65 5.79
N SER A 197 20.07 3.25 4.98
CA SER A 197 21.09 2.28 5.36
C SER A 197 21.98 2.80 6.47
N ASN A 198 22.39 1.89 7.37
CA ASN A 198 23.39 2.21 8.38
C ASN A 198 24.80 2.16 7.76
N ALA A 199 25.57 3.24 7.83
CA ALA A 199 26.92 3.29 7.27
C ALA A 199 27.87 2.21 7.87
N ALA A 200 27.62 1.78 9.11
CA ALA A 200 28.39 0.72 9.77
C ALA A 200 28.07 -0.68 9.21
N SER A 201 26.83 -0.95 8.77
CA SER A 201 26.45 -2.25 8.18
C SER A 201 26.98 -2.39 6.75
N VAL A 202 27.01 -1.29 6.00
CA VAL A 202 27.61 -1.22 4.65
C VAL A 202 29.11 -1.56 4.70
N ASN A 203 29.85 -0.98 5.63
CA ASN A 203 31.29 -1.23 5.79
C ASN A 203 31.63 -2.67 6.26
N ALA A 204 30.77 -3.28 7.08
CA ALA A 204 30.95 -4.67 7.53
C ALA A 204 30.76 -5.68 6.38
N ALA A 205 29.79 -5.45 5.49
CA ALA A 205 29.58 -6.26 4.30
C ALA A 205 30.73 -6.13 3.29
N SER A 206 31.25 -4.91 3.07
CA SER A 206 32.42 -4.69 2.21
C SER A 206 33.69 -5.36 2.74
N SER A 207 33.87 -5.38 4.07
CA SER A 207 35.03 -6.00 4.73
C SER A 207 35.02 -7.53 4.65
N GLN A 208 33.85 -8.17 4.62
CA GLN A 208 33.73 -9.62 4.43
C GLN A 208 34.07 -10.07 3.00
N VAL A 209 33.83 -9.21 2.00
CA VAL A 209 34.20 -9.49 0.59
C VAL A 209 35.71 -9.36 0.37
N THR A 210 36.41 -8.52 1.13
CA THR A 210 37.88 -8.38 1.01
C THR A 210 38.66 -9.49 1.73
N GLY A 211 37.99 -10.37 2.48
CA GLY A 211 38.60 -11.46 3.26
C GLY A 211 38.93 -12.74 2.48
N ILE A 212 38.59 -12.82 1.18
CA ILE A 212 39.03 -13.94 0.33
C ILE A 212 40.51 -13.69 -0.01
N ARG A 213 41.41 -14.15 0.88
CA ARG A 213 42.85 -14.22 0.60
C ARG A 213 43.05 -15.06 -0.66
N VAL A 214 43.44 -14.40 -1.74
CA VAL A 214 43.96 -15.05 -2.93
C VAL A 214 45.37 -15.55 -2.57
N ASP A 215 45.47 -16.74 -1.98
CA ASP A 215 46.73 -17.48 -1.87
C ASP A 215 47.14 -17.98 -3.27
N LEU A 216 47.55 -17.05 -4.14
CA LEU A 216 48.26 -17.38 -5.37
C LEU A 216 49.75 -17.56 -5.02
N LEU A 217 50.10 -18.81 -4.69
CA LEU A 217 51.46 -19.33 -4.69
C LEU A 217 52.10 -19.11 -6.07
N TYR A 218 52.86 -18.03 -6.22
CA TYR A 218 53.77 -17.84 -7.35
C TYR A 218 55.02 -18.71 -7.14
N LYS A 219 55.18 -19.75 -7.96
CA LYS A 219 56.38 -20.59 -8.02
C LYS A 219 57.27 -20.09 -9.17
N PRO A 220 58.51 -19.63 -8.94
CA PRO A 220 59.36 -19.14 -10.02
C PRO A 220 59.92 -20.32 -10.84
N ALA A 221 59.84 -20.21 -12.16
CA ALA A 221 60.47 -21.16 -13.09
C ALA A 221 61.99 -20.96 -13.07
N GLY A 222 62.70 -22.06 -12.85
CA GLY A 222 64.16 -22.11 -12.84
C GLY A 222 64.78 -21.92 -14.23
N ARG A 223 65.98 -21.36 -14.23
CA ARG A 223 66.89 -21.27 -15.37
C ARG A 223 67.40 -22.66 -15.76
N THR A 224 67.43 -22.92 -17.07
CA THR A 224 68.50 -23.64 -17.78
C THR A 224 68.64 -23.04 -19.16
#